data_AF-A0A075AQX9-F1
#
_entry.id   AF-A0A075AQX9-F1
#
_cell.length_a   1.000
_cell.length_b   1.000
_cell.length_c   1.000
_cell.angle_alpha   90.00
_cell.angle_beta   90.00
_cell.angle_gamma   90.00
#
_symmetry.space_group_name_H-M   'P 1'
#
loop_
_entity.id
_entity.type
_entity.pdbx_description
1 polymer ?
#
loop_
_entity_poly.entity_id
_entity_poly.type
_entity_poly.pdbx_seq_one_letter_code
_entity_poly.pdbx_strand_id
1 'polypeptide(L)'
;MEALPSMMDFLRKRPQKFNSIDEAVSWRMNYCISSKTVLNIDSAKISIPSQLIQQPGCDWYTWRTNLKLTESFWKGWFEGLSSKFLSIKAAKLLILAGTDRIDKTLMIGQMQERKISNNHAAPVRTLHPGRFSGESSGCIVNIL
;
A
#
# COMPACT_ATOMS: atom_id res chain seq x y z
N MET A 1 13.81 1.77 5.01
CA MET A 1 13.72 3.18 4.55
C MET A 1 13.89 3.35 3.02
N GLU A 2 14.24 2.29 2.29
CA GLU A 2 14.59 2.31 0.85
C GLU A 2 13.42 2.58 -0.11
N ALA A 3 12.17 2.52 0.36
CA ALA A 3 10.98 2.70 -0.48
C ALA A 3 10.55 4.17 -0.68
N LEU A 4 11.00 5.09 0.19
CA LEU A 4 10.59 6.50 0.14
C LEU A 4 10.99 7.23 -1.16
N PRO A 5 12.20 7.04 -1.72
CA PRO A 5 12.57 7.68 -2.98
C PRO A 5 11.65 7.28 -4.16
N SER A 6 11.25 6.01 -4.23
CA SER A 6 10.33 5.52 -5.27
C SER A 6 8.94 6.16 -5.20
N MET A 7 8.49 6.54 -4.00
CA MET A 7 7.23 7.25 -3.81
C MET A 7 7.25 8.65 -4.44
N MET A 8 8.39 9.34 -4.37
CA MET A 8 8.55 10.65 -5.00
C MET A 8 8.56 10.57 -6.52
N ASP A 9 9.15 9.53 -7.10
CA ASP A 9 9.12 9.30 -8.54
C ASP A 9 7.69 9.09 -9.03
N PHE A 10 6.87 8.36 -8.27
CA PHE A 10 5.45 8.19 -8.56
C PHE A 10 4.69 9.51 -8.49
N LEU A 11 4.89 10.31 -7.44
CA LEU A 11 4.22 11.62 -7.30
C LEU A 11 4.55 12.57 -8.44
N ARG A 12 5.79 12.56 -8.94
CA ARG A 12 6.21 13.41 -10.06
C ARG A 12 5.57 13.03 -11.40
N LYS A 13 5.29 11.74 -11.62
CA LYS A 13 4.65 11.25 -12.87
C LYS A 13 3.14 11.45 -12.90
N ARG A 14 2.55 11.89 -11.78
CA ARG A 14 1.12 12.03 -11.61
C ARG A 14 0.60 13.26 -12.34
N PRO A 15 -0.42 13.12 -13.22
CA PRO A 15 -1.12 14.26 -13.81
C PRO A 15 -1.70 15.13 -12.71
N GLN A 16 -1.57 16.44 -12.86
CA GLN A 16 -2.08 17.39 -11.86
C GLN A 16 -3.58 17.58 -11.97
N LYS A 17 -4.16 17.36 -13.16
CA LYS A 17 -5.58 17.52 -13.45
C LYS A 17 -6.06 16.43 -14.40
N PHE A 18 -7.36 16.15 -14.34
CA PHE A 18 -8.07 15.25 -15.25
C PHE A 18 -9.35 15.95 -15.72
N ASN A 19 -9.75 15.76 -16.97
CA ASN A 19 -11.00 16.31 -17.50
C ASN A 19 -12.19 15.40 -17.20
N SER A 20 -11.95 14.12 -16.92
CA SER A 20 -12.99 13.18 -16.50
C SER A 20 -12.45 12.13 -15.52
N ILE A 21 -13.37 11.47 -14.81
CA ILE A 21 -13.03 10.33 -13.96
C ILE A 21 -12.49 9.17 -14.78
N ASP A 22 -13.04 8.92 -15.97
CA ASP A 22 -12.59 7.85 -16.87
C ASP A 22 -11.15 8.07 -17.35
N GLU A 23 -10.76 9.33 -17.58
CA GLU A 23 -9.37 9.69 -17.90
C GLU A 23 -8.43 9.30 -16.75
N ALA A 24 -8.82 9.57 -15.51
CA ALA A 24 -8.02 9.22 -14.34
C ALA A 24 -7.91 7.70 -14.11
N VAL A 25 -9.00 6.96 -14.32
CA VAL A 25 -8.99 5.50 -14.27
C VAL A 25 -8.08 4.93 -15.36
N SER A 26 -8.20 5.44 -16.59
CA SER A 26 -7.36 5.03 -17.73
C SER A 26 -5.88 5.33 -17.48
N TRP A 27 -5.56 6.51 -16.92
CA TRP A 27 -4.20 6.83 -16.51
C TRP A 27 -3.65 5.84 -15.47
N ARG A 28 -4.43 5.51 -14.43
CA ARG A 28 -4.02 4.53 -13.42
C ARG A 28 -3.75 3.16 -14.05
N MET A 29 -4.60 2.74 -14.98
CA MET A 29 -4.42 1.48 -15.70
C MET A 29 -3.13 1.46 -16.50
N ASN A 30 -2.89 2.49 -17.31
CA ASN A 30 -1.67 2.61 -18.09
C ASN A 30 -0.42 2.65 -17.21
N TYR A 31 -0.49 3.38 -16.08
CA TYR A 31 0.60 3.41 -15.12
C TYR A 31 0.92 2.01 -14.58
N CYS A 32 -0.09 1.24 -14.13
CA CYS A 32 0.12 -0.10 -13.60
C CYS A 32 0.70 -1.08 -14.62
N ILE A 33 0.25 -1.02 -15.87
CA ILE A 33 0.81 -1.82 -16.97
C ILE A 33 2.30 -1.48 -17.14
N SER A 34 2.63 -0.19 -17.20
CA SER A 34 4.02 0.28 -17.40
C SER A 34 4.94 -0.05 -16.21
N SER A 35 4.42 -0.02 -14.99
CA SER A 35 5.16 -0.31 -13.75
C SER A 35 5.16 -1.79 -13.38
N LYS A 36 4.64 -2.67 -14.25
CA LYS A 36 4.49 -4.12 -14.01
C LYS A 36 3.78 -4.43 -12.70
N THR A 37 2.83 -3.58 -12.33
CA THR A 37 2.00 -3.73 -11.13
C THR A 37 0.68 -4.38 -11.53
N VAL A 38 0.28 -5.44 -10.85
CA VAL A 38 -1.02 -6.09 -11.10
C VAL A 38 -2.14 -5.12 -10.74
N LEU A 39 -3.08 -4.94 -11.67
CA LEU A 39 -4.23 -4.08 -11.47
C LEU A 39 -5.52 -4.83 -11.81
N ASN A 40 -6.48 -4.73 -10.89
CA ASN A 40 -7.86 -5.09 -11.12
C ASN A 40 -8.63 -3.84 -11.59
N ILE A 41 -9.23 -3.91 -12.78
CA ILE A 41 -9.94 -2.81 -13.42
C ILE A 41 -11.16 -2.39 -12.60
N ASP A 42 -11.93 -3.35 -12.09
CA ASP A 42 -13.13 -3.08 -11.30
C ASP A 42 -12.76 -2.38 -9.99
N SER A 43 -11.66 -2.81 -9.36
CA SER A 43 -11.12 -2.14 -8.19
C SER A 43 -10.64 -0.71 -8.49
N ALA A 44 -10.05 -0.46 -9.67
CA ALA A 44 -9.65 0.88 -10.08
C ALA A 44 -10.86 1.81 -10.27
N LYS A 45 -11.91 1.32 -10.94
CA LYS A 45 -13.16 2.06 -11.16
C LYS A 45 -13.85 2.45 -9.85
N ILE A 46 -13.75 1.61 -8.82
CA ILE A 46 -14.33 1.89 -7.50
C ILE A 46 -13.45 2.84 -6.68
N SER A 47 -12.13 2.63 -6.66
CA SER A 47 -11.22 3.35 -5.76
C SER A 47 -10.81 4.72 -6.25
N ILE A 48 -10.54 4.89 -7.56
CA ILE A 48 -9.99 6.13 -8.12
C ILE A 48 -10.91 7.35 -7.96
N PRO A 49 -12.23 7.27 -8.21
CA PRO A 49 -13.11 8.44 -8.08
C PRO A 49 -13.04 9.09 -6.70
N SER A 50 -12.92 8.29 -5.63
CA SER A 50 -12.83 8.79 -4.25
C SER A 50 -11.55 9.59 -3.97
N GLN A 51 -10.49 9.35 -4.74
CA GLN A 51 -9.20 10.06 -4.61
C GLN A 51 -9.19 11.40 -5.34
N LEU A 52 -10.25 11.72 -6.09
CA LEU A 52 -10.38 12.95 -6.83
C LEU A 52 -11.43 13.87 -6.21
N ILE A 53 -11.30 15.16 -6.53
CA ILE A 53 -12.26 16.20 -6.21
C ILE A 53 -12.43 17.09 -7.44
N GLN A 54 -13.68 17.36 -7.82
CA GLN A 54 -14.00 18.34 -8.85
C GLN A 54 -13.78 19.73 -8.28
N GLN A 55 -13.14 20.61 -9.05
CA GLN A 55 -12.90 21.97 -8.59
C GLN A 55 -14.15 22.85 -8.76
N PRO A 56 -14.47 23.73 -7.79
CA PRO A 56 -15.61 24.64 -7.90
C PRO A 56 -15.52 25.52 -9.15
N GLY A 57 -16.59 25.56 -9.95
CA GLY A 57 -16.65 26.36 -11.17
C GLY A 57 -15.77 25.84 -12.32
N CYS A 58 -15.32 24.59 -12.26
CA CYS A 58 -14.47 23.96 -13.26
C CYS A 58 -14.98 22.57 -13.63
N ASP A 59 -14.80 22.19 -14.90
CA ASP A 59 -15.15 20.85 -15.40
C ASP A 59 -13.97 19.86 -15.30
N TRP A 60 -13.04 20.09 -14.38
CA TRP A 60 -11.86 19.25 -14.20
C TRP A 60 -11.67 18.83 -12.73
N TYR A 61 -10.95 17.73 -12.57
CA TYR A 61 -10.70 17.03 -11.33
C TYR A 61 -9.23 17.12 -10.93
N THR A 62 -8.98 17.21 -9.64
CA THR A 62 -7.64 17.12 -9.02
C THR A 62 -7.62 16.01 -8.00
N TRP A 63 -6.41 15.58 -7.63
CA TRP A 63 -6.20 14.76 -6.45
C TRP A 63 -6.72 15.46 -5.20
N ARG A 64 -7.56 14.75 -4.45
CA ARG A 64 -8.13 15.19 -3.17
C ARG A 64 -7.04 15.57 -2.17
N THR A 65 -5.93 14.85 -2.18
CA THR A 65 -4.83 15.04 -1.22
C THR A 65 -3.53 15.32 -1.95
N ASN A 66 -2.89 16.43 -1.60
CA ASN A 66 -1.53 16.72 -2.05
C ASN A 66 -0.51 15.98 -1.17
N LEU A 67 -0.17 14.76 -1.60
CA LEU A 67 0.73 13.89 -0.84
C LEU A 67 2.17 14.43 -0.76
N LYS A 68 2.57 15.32 -1.68
CA LYS A 68 3.91 15.94 -1.65
C LYS A 68 4.09 16.83 -0.42
N LEU A 69 3.03 17.51 0.04
CA LEU A 69 3.09 18.38 1.22
C LEU A 69 3.38 17.60 2.51
N THR A 70 3.13 16.29 2.52
CA THR A 70 3.35 15.47 3.71
C THR A 70 4.74 14.83 3.76
N GLU A 71 5.61 15.11 2.78
CA GLU A 71 6.96 14.53 2.65
C GLU A 71 7.78 14.60 3.95
N SER A 72 7.76 15.76 4.61
CA SER A 72 8.52 15.99 5.85
C SER A 72 8.12 15.03 6.98
N PHE A 73 6.89 14.51 6.97
CA PHE A 73 6.38 13.59 7.98
C PHE A 73 6.68 12.12 7.65
N TRP A 74 6.99 11.79 6.39
CA TRP A 74 7.12 10.40 5.96
C TRP A 74 8.19 9.66 6.75
N LYS A 75 9.35 10.28 6.99
CA LYS A 75 10.42 9.68 7.79
C LYS A 75 9.90 9.27 9.18
N GLY A 76 9.18 10.16 9.86
CA GLY A 76 8.62 9.90 11.18
C GLY A 76 7.56 8.79 11.20
N TRP A 77 6.83 8.57 10.11
CA TRP A 77 5.85 7.48 10.02
C TRP A 77 6.49 6.10 9.96
N PHE A 78 7.65 5.97 9.29
CA PHE A 78 8.33 4.70 9.10
C PHE A 78 9.45 4.44 10.12
N GLU A 79 9.99 5.48 10.75
CA GLU A 79 11.06 5.36 11.74
C GLU A 79 10.58 4.60 12.98
N GLY A 80 11.27 3.48 13.27
CA GLY A 80 10.94 2.60 14.39
C GLY A 80 9.62 1.82 14.23
N LEU A 81 8.94 1.89 13.08
CA LEU A 81 7.67 1.20 12.84
C LEU A 81 7.79 -0.31 13.05
N SER A 82 8.86 -0.93 12.54
CA SER A 82 9.13 -2.36 12.71
C SER A 82 9.26 -2.76 14.18
N SER A 83 10.03 -1.99 14.97
CA SER A 83 10.21 -2.25 16.40
C SER A 83 8.92 -2.05 17.18
N LYS A 84 8.14 -1.00 16.87
CA LYS A 84 6.82 -0.76 17.46
C LYS A 84 5.85 -1.90 17.14
N PHE A 85 5.77 -2.32 15.88
CA PHE A 85 4.93 -3.44 15.46
C PHE A 85 5.30 -4.74 16.20
N LEU A 86 6.59 -5.05 16.32
CA LEU A 86 7.06 -6.25 17.04
C LEU A 86 6.76 -6.20 18.54
N SER A 87 6.82 -5.01 19.16
CA SER A 87 6.60 -4.84 20.61
C SER A 87 5.14 -5.04 21.07
N ILE A 88 4.18 -4.97 20.15
CA ILE A 88 2.75 -5.09 20.50
C ILE A 88 2.42 -6.53 20.92
N LYS A 89 1.82 -6.67 22.11
CA LYS A 89 1.32 -7.94 22.67
C LYS A 89 -0.09 -8.25 22.16
N ALA A 90 -0.21 -8.56 20.88
CA ALA A 90 -1.45 -9.01 20.25
C ALA A 90 -1.13 -9.96 19.08
N ALA A 91 -2.13 -10.67 18.57
CA ALA A 91 -2.00 -11.41 17.33
C ALA A 91 -1.71 -10.42 16.18
N LYS A 92 -0.63 -10.65 15.44
CA LYS A 92 -0.13 -9.76 14.39
C LYS A 92 -0.18 -10.48 13.05
N LEU A 93 -0.75 -9.82 12.04
CA LEU A 93 -0.75 -10.27 10.65
C LEU A 93 0.01 -9.23 9.82
N LEU A 94 1.08 -9.67 9.16
CA LEU A 94 1.81 -8.87 8.20
C LEU A 94 1.67 -9.52 6.83
N ILE A 95 1.06 -8.80 5.89
CA ILE A 95 0.91 -9.24 4.51
C ILE A 95 1.98 -8.56 3.67
N LEU A 96 2.78 -9.36 2.97
CA LEU A 96 3.86 -8.88 2.09
C LEU A 96 3.45 -9.12 0.64
N ALA A 97 3.48 -8.07 -0.18
CA ALA A 97 3.23 -8.17 -1.62
C ALA A 97 4.41 -8.79 -2.41
N GLY A 98 5.58 -8.92 -1.77
CA GLY A 98 6.77 -9.58 -2.29
C GLY A 98 7.80 -9.80 -1.19
N THR A 99 8.63 -10.84 -1.30
CA THR A 99 9.60 -11.25 -0.26
C THR A 99 10.82 -10.34 -0.15
N ASP A 100 11.01 -9.41 -1.08
CA ASP A 100 12.27 -8.67 -1.30
C ASP A 100 12.34 -7.33 -0.55
N ARG A 101 11.35 -7.02 0.30
CA ARG A 101 11.25 -5.73 1.04
C ARG A 101 11.21 -5.90 2.55
N ILE A 102 11.85 -6.93 3.07
CA ILE A 102 11.96 -7.14 4.51
C ILE A 102 13.09 -6.25 5.06
N ASP A 103 12.72 -5.31 5.94
CA ASP A 103 13.70 -4.56 6.74
C ASP A 103 14.47 -5.56 7.64
N LYS A 104 15.79 -5.42 7.79
CA LYS A 104 16.67 -6.41 8.48
C LYS A 104 16.16 -6.82 9.87
N THR A 105 15.48 -5.92 10.58
CA THR A 105 14.88 -6.15 11.90
C THR A 105 13.63 -7.05 11.89
N LEU A 106 12.82 -7.00 10.83
CA LEU A 106 11.68 -7.90 10.64
C LEU A 106 12.11 -9.31 10.25
N MET A 107 13.21 -9.44 9.51
CA MET A 107 13.82 -10.74 9.21
C MET A 107 14.28 -11.45 10.50
N ILE A 108 14.83 -10.70 11.45
CA ILE A 108 15.24 -11.20 12.76
C ILE A 108 14.02 -11.58 13.61
N GLY A 109 12.96 -10.75 13.65
CA GLY A 109 11.71 -11.10 14.34
C GLY A 109 11.06 -12.39 13.81
N GLN A 110 11.03 -12.56 12.49
CA GLN A 110 10.47 -13.75 11.84
C GLN A 110 11.28 -15.04 12.12
N MET A 111 12.59 -14.92 12.33
CA MET A 111 13.47 -16.03 12.72
C MET A 111 13.49 -16.28 14.24
N GLN A 112 13.20 -15.28 15.07
CA GLN A 112 13.37 -15.34 16.53
C GLN A 112 12.08 -15.75 17.28
N GLU A 113 10.91 -15.75 16.63
CA GLU A 113 9.69 -16.38 17.19
C GLU A 113 9.74 -17.92 17.22
N ARG A 114 10.77 -18.56 16.65
CA ARG A 114 10.96 -20.02 16.77
C ARG A 114 11.63 -20.50 18.06
N LYS A 115 12.09 -19.61 18.95
CA LYS A 115 12.87 -20.03 20.14
C LYS A 115 12.39 -19.48 21.48
N ILE A 116 11.12 -19.11 21.61
CA ILE A 116 10.50 -18.94 22.93
C ILE A 116 9.26 -19.84 23.00
N SER A 117 9.50 -21.13 23.21
CA SER A 117 8.53 -21.97 23.88
C SER A 117 8.48 -21.53 25.34
N ASN A 118 7.45 -20.79 25.73
CA ASN A 118 6.55 -21.22 26.81
C ASN A 118 5.52 -20.11 27.12
N ASN A 119 4.26 -20.53 27.01
CA ASN A 119 3.06 -19.99 27.63
C ASN A 119 2.41 -18.73 27.02
N HIS A 120 1.35 -18.99 26.25
CA HIS A 120 0.20 -18.12 25.94
C HIS A 120 0.40 -16.90 25.02
N ALA A 121 1.00 -17.08 23.84
CA ALA A 121 0.85 -16.11 22.75
C ALA A 121 0.64 -16.82 21.40
N ALA A 122 -0.40 -16.40 20.68
CA ALA A 122 -0.76 -16.96 19.38
C ALA A 122 0.33 -16.67 18.32
N PRO A 123 0.67 -17.65 17.45
CA PRO A 123 1.76 -17.51 16.49
C PRO A 123 1.44 -16.51 15.38
N VAL A 124 2.45 -15.72 14.97
CA VAL A 124 2.39 -14.93 13.74
C VAL A 124 2.36 -15.88 12.55
N ARG A 125 1.17 -16.06 11.94
CA ARG A 125 0.97 -16.95 10.81
C ARG A 125 1.32 -16.21 9.52
N THR A 126 2.47 -16.54 8.93
CA THR A 126 2.81 -16.11 7.56
C THR A 126 2.07 -17.01 6.58
N LEU A 127 1.14 -16.45 5.81
CA LEU A 127 0.49 -17.19 4.72
C LEU A 127 1.41 -17.13 3.49
N HIS A 128 1.94 -18.28 3.08
CA HIS A 128 2.54 -18.44 1.75
C HIS A 128 1.42 -18.42 0.69
N PRO A 129 1.68 -17.92 -0.53
CA PRO A 129 0.67 -17.87 -1.59
C PRO A 129 0.41 -19.27 -2.15
N GLY A 130 -0.42 -20.03 -1.44
CA GLY A 130 -1.08 -21.25 -1.91
C GLY A 130 -2.52 -20.92 -2.30
N ARG A 131 -2.74 -20.75 -3.61
CA ARG A 131 -3.98 -21.03 -4.35
C ARG A 131 -5.30 -20.91 -3.56
N PHE A 132 -5.85 -19.69 -3.47
CA PHE A 132 -7.29 -19.51 -3.23
C PHE A 132 -8.03 -19.64 -4.56
N SER A 133 -8.44 -20.86 -4.91
CA SER A 133 -9.60 -21.07 -5.78
C SER A 133 -10.84 -21.08 -4.89
N GLY A 134 -11.54 -19.96 -4.85
CA GLY A 134 -12.77 -19.79 -4.10
C GLY A 134 -13.28 -18.38 -4.29
N GLU A 135 -14.34 -18.26 -5.08
CA GLU A 135 -15.14 -17.05 -5.23
C GLU A 135 -15.42 -16.42 -3.86
N SER A 136 -14.85 -15.24 -3.61
CA SER A 136 -15.45 -14.26 -2.73
C SER A 136 -14.89 -12.89 -3.11
N SER A 137 -15.80 -11.99 -3.44
CA SER A 137 -15.60 -10.60 -3.78
C SER A 137 -14.93 -9.85 -2.62
N GLY A 138 -13.60 -9.89 -2.56
CA GLY A 138 -12.79 -9.09 -1.64
C GLY A 138 -12.16 -7.93 -2.38
N CYS A 139 -12.85 -6.78 -2.41
CA CYS A 139 -12.24 -5.52 -2.84
C CYS A 139 -11.06 -5.20 -1.91
N ILE A 140 -9.84 -5.45 -2.37
CA ILE A 140 -8.65 -4.83 -1.77
C ILE A 140 -8.72 -3.36 -2.17
N VAL A 141 -9.27 -2.56 -1.25
CA VAL A 141 -9.19 -1.10 -1.30
C VAL A 141 -7.70 -0.76 -1.19
N ASN A 142 -7.07 -0.48 -2.33
CA ASN A 142 -5.74 0.11 -2.34
C ASN A 142 -5.87 1.54 -1.80
N ILE A 143 -5.60 1.68 -0.50
CA ILE A 143 -5.27 2.97 0.11
C ILE A 143 -3.79 3.21 -0.22
N LEU A 144 -3.56 4.28 -1.01
CA LEU A 144 -2.29 4.86 -1.53
C LEU A 144 -1.99 4.64 -3.03
#